data_AF-A0A0C3EWK9-F1
#
_entry.id   AF-A0A0C3EWK9-F1
#
_cell.length_a   1.000
_cell.length_b   1.000
_cell.length_c   1.000
_cell.angle_alpha   90.00
_cell.angle_beta   90.00
_cell.angle_gamma   90.00
#
_symmetry.space_group_name_H-M   'P 1'
#
loop_
_entity.id
_entity.type
_entity.pdbx_description
1 polymer ?
#
loop_
_entity_poly.entity_id
_entity_poly.type
_entity_poly.pdbx_seq_one_letter_code
_entity_poly.pdbx_strand_id
1 'polypeptide(L)'
;MRTPWKLVGECQIQIYTYDAIVCKVIFLPPYLPNYNPIEQAFLSIKAFLRQNWQDKSLGIIDQPYYNITPAKAAGYFRASEYIV
;
A
#
# COMPACT_ATOMS: atom_id res chain seq x y z
N MET A 1 23.38 0.02 -21.67
CA MET A 1 23.72 -1.25 -20.99
C MET A 1 23.62 -1.03 -19.48
N ARG A 2 22.51 -1.45 -18.87
CA ARG A 2 22.27 -1.38 -17.42
C ARG A 2 22.68 -2.75 -16.85
N THR A 3 23.66 -2.77 -15.95
CA THR A 3 24.14 -4.00 -15.32
C THR A 3 23.05 -4.65 -14.46
N PRO A 4 23.05 -5.98 -14.33
CA PRO A 4 22.02 -6.70 -13.58
C PRO A 4 22.31 -6.60 -12.08
N TRP A 5 21.27 -6.30 -11.29
CA TRP A 5 21.30 -6.42 -9.84
C TRP A 5 21.61 -7.87 -9.49
N LYS A 6 22.86 -8.16 -9.09
CA LYS A 6 23.18 -9.41 -8.43
C LYS A 6 22.51 -9.37 -7.06
N LEU A 7 21.49 -10.20 -6.89
CA LEU A 7 20.87 -10.49 -5.60
C LEU A 7 21.96 -11.09 -4.69
N VAL A 8 22.49 -10.29 -3.77
CA VAL A 8 23.30 -10.75 -2.66
C VAL A 8 22.45 -10.57 -1.42
N GLY A 9 22.01 -11.68 -0.84
CA GLY A 9 21.31 -11.74 0.44
C GLY A 9 19.84 -12.13 0.31
N GLU A 10 19.54 -13.39 0.64
CA GLU A 10 18.18 -13.81 0.93
C GLU A 10 17.71 -13.09 2.20
N CYS A 11 16.91 -12.03 2.04
CA CYS A 11 16.24 -11.40 3.17
C CYS A 11 15.09 -12.32 3.59
N GLN A 12 15.34 -13.25 4.51
CA GLN A 12 14.32 -14.13 5.06
C GLN A 12 13.45 -13.34 6.06
N ILE A 13 12.32 -12.83 5.58
CA ILE A 13 11.28 -12.24 6.44
C ILE A 13 10.45 -13.38 7.01
N GLN A 14 10.49 -13.58 8.34
CA GLN A 14 9.58 -14.50 9.03
C GLN A 14 8.21 -13.83 9.17
N ILE A 15 7.17 -14.44 8.59
CA ILE A 15 5.78 -13.99 8.73
C ILE A 15 5.04 -15.02 9.57
N TYR A 16 4.59 -14.63 10.76
CA TYR A 16 3.77 -15.46 11.62
C TYR A 16 2.29 -15.18 11.29
N THR A 17 1.57 -16.17 10.76
CA THR A 17 0.11 -16.09 10.60
C THR A 17 -0.55 -16.85 11.74
N TYR A 18 -1.48 -16.20 12.44
CA TYR A 18 -2.42 -16.89 13.31
C TYR A 18 -3.54 -17.41 12.40
N ASP A 19 -3.72 -18.74 12.34
CA ASP A 19 -4.70 -19.48 11.55
C ASP A 19 -4.33 -19.85 10.09
N ALA A 20 -4.93 -20.95 9.63
CA ALA A 20 -4.65 -21.72 8.40
C ALA A 20 -5.02 -20.99 7.09
N ILE A 21 -4.80 -19.68 7.01
CA ILE A 21 -4.97 -18.90 5.79
C ILE A 21 -3.70 -19.07 4.95
N VAL A 22 -3.84 -19.67 3.77
CA VAL A 22 -2.76 -19.75 2.79
C VAL A 22 -2.66 -18.40 2.08
N CYS A 23 -1.70 -17.57 2.51
CA CYS A 23 -1.39 -16.30 1.86
C CYS A 23 -0.14 -16.46 0.97
N LYS A 24 -0.21 -15.94 -0.26
CA LYS A 24 0.98 -15.77 -1.10
C LYS A 24 1.69 -14.47 -0.71
N VAL A 25 2.88 -14.58 -0.16
CA VAL A 25 3.74 -13.44 0.13
C VAL A 25 4.44 -13.01 -1.16
N ILE A 26 4.31 -11.74 -1.52
CA ILE A 26 4.96 -11.15 -2.69
C ILE A 26 6.11 -10.29 -2.20
N PHE A 27 7.30 -10.50 -2.75
CA PHE A 27 8.47 -9.68 -2.43
C PHE A 27 8.25 -8.26 -2.93
N LEU A 28 8.33 -7.29 -2.02
CA LEU A 28 8.36 -5.87 -2.34
C LEU A 28 9.83 -5.40 -2.26
N PRO A 29 10.44 -4.96 -3.37
CA PRO A 29 11.81 -4.48 -3.35
C PRO A 29 11.94 -3.21 -2.47
N PRO A 30 13.09 -3.02 -1.81
CA PRO A 30 13.30 -1.90 -0.91
C PRO A 30 13.20 -0.56 -1.65
N TYR A 31 12.59 0.45 -1.00
CA TYR A 31 12.48 1.84 -1.49
C TYR A 31 11.76 2.02 -2.83
N LEU A 32 10.86 1.09 -3.20
CA LEU A 32 10.03 1.18 -4.41
C LEU A 32 8.56 1.48 -4.05
N PRO A 33 8.24 2.71 -3.62
CA PRO A 33 6.91 3.08 -3.11
C PRO A 33 5.82 2.92 -4.17
N ASN A 34 6.16 3.01 -5.46
CA ASN A 34 5.19 2.86 -6.54
C ASN A 34 4.59 1.44 -6.63
N TYR A 35 5.31 0.44 -6.13
CA TYR A 35 4.87 -0.95 -6.09
C TYR A 35 4.10 -1.29 -4.81
N ASN A 36 3.83 -0.32 -3.93
CA ASN A 36 3.04 -0.58 -2.73
C ASN A 36 1.67 0.10 -2.83
N PRO A 37 0.57 -0.65 -3.08
CA PRO A 37 -0.75 -0.06 -3.27
C PRO A 37 -1.25 0.71 -2.03
N ILE A 38 -0.72 0.41 -0.84
CA ILE A 38 -1.06 1.16 0.38
C ILE A 38 -0.60 2.62 0.31
N GLU A 39 0.48 2.92 -0.42
CA GLU A 39 0.99 4.29 -0.56
C GLU A 39 -0.02 5.18 -1.28
N GLN A 40 -0.68 4.67 -2.33
CA GLN A 40 -1.74 5.38 -3.05
C GLN A 40 -2.97 5.62 -2.18
N ALA A 41 -3.35 4.63 -1.37
CA ALA A 41 -4.42 4.77 -0.38
C ALA A 41 -4.08 5.87 0.65
N PHE A 42 -2.86 5.84 1.22
CA PHE A 42 -2.41 6.85 2.16
C PHE A 42 -2.27 8.24 1.53
N LEU A 43 -1.84 8.35 0.28
CA LEU A 43 -1.82 9.62 -0.46
C LEU A 43 -3.24 10.22 -0.56
N SER A 44 -4.24 9.39 -0.85
CA SER A 44 -5.64 9.82 -0.92
C SER A 44 -6.17 10.30 0.43
N ILE A 45 -5.87 9.57 1.52
CA ILE A 45 -6.22 9.97 2.89
C ILE A 45 -5.52 11.28 3.26
N LYS A 46 -4.22 11.39 3.01
CA LYS A 46 -3.44 12.62 3.26
C LYS A 46 -3.98 13.81 2.50
N ALA A 47 -4.39 13.63 1.24
CA ALA A 47 -4.99 14.68 0.43
C ALA A 47 -6.30 15.19 1.04
N PHE A 48 -7.18 14.29 1.48
CA PHE A 48 -8.42 14.65 2.17
C PHE A 48 -8.15 15.42 3.47
N LEU A 49 -7.23 14.93 4.31
CA LEU A 49 -6.91 15.59 5.58
C LEU A 49 -6.31 16.98 5.38
N ARG A 50 -5.50 17.19 4.33
CA ARG A 50 -4.94 18.50 3.98
C ARG A 50 -6.03 19.51 3.57
N GLN A 51 -7.05 19.05 2.86
CA GLN A 51 -8.17 19.91 2.47
C GLN A 51 -9.07 20.27 3.66
N ASN A 52 -9.12 19.41 4.68
CA ASN A 52 -9.97 19.58 5.86
C ASN A 52 -9.16 19.88 7.13
N TRP A 53 -7.97 20.48 7.01
CA TRP A 53 -7.00 20.64 8.10
C TRP A 53 -7.51 21.45 9.32
N GLN A 54 -8.57 22.23 9.12
CA GLN A 54 -9.21 23.05 10.15
C GLN A 54 -10.14 22.24 11.06
N ASP A 55 -10.67 21.12 10.57
CA ASP A 55 -11.49 20.22 11.38
C ASP A 55 -10.59 19.43 12.34
N LYS A 56 -10.86 19.57 13.64
CA LYS A 56 -10.14 18.89 14.73
C LYS A 56 -10.98 17.80 15.40
N SER A 57 -12.16 17.51 14.86
CA SER A 57 -12.99 16.42 15.34
C SER A 57 -12.29 15.08 15.11
N LEU A 58 -12.60 14.08 15.95
CA LEU A 58 -12.06 12.73 15.77
C LEU A 58 -12.56 12.09 14.46
N GLY A 59 -13.79 12.44 14.03
CA GLY A 59 -14.42 11.89 12.83
C GLY A 59 -13.69 12.24 11.53
N ILE A 60 -12.82 13.25 11.52
CA ILE A 60 -12.09 13.64 10.31
C ILE A 60 -11.11 12.56 9.82
N ILE A 61 -10.70 11.64 10.69
CA ILE A 61 -9.82 10.53 10.36
C ILE A 61 -10.61 9.35 9.76
N ASP A 62 -11.83 9.10 10.25
CA ASP A 62 -12.66 7.99 9.81
C ASP A 62 -13.26 8.23 8.42
N GLN A 63 -13.67 9.46 8.12
CA GLN A 63 -14.28 9.80 6.82
C GLN A 63 -13.43 9.42 5.59
N PRO A 64 -12.13 9.75 5.51
CA PRO A 64 -11.32 9.38 4.34
C PRO A 64 -11.10 7.87 4.22
N TYR A 65 -11.17 7.12 5.33
CA TYR A 65 -11.11 5.65 5.29
C TYR A 65 -12.31 5.07 4.53
N TYR A 66 -13.53 5.50 4.88
CA TYR A 66 -14.74 5.07 4.16
C TYR A 66 -14.84 5.56 2.72
N ASN A 67 -14.09 6.62 2.37
CA ASN A 67 -14.00 7.12 0.99
C ASN A 67 -13.15 6.24 0.06
N ILE A 68 -12.44 5.24 0.59
CA ILE A 68 -11.72 4.23 -0.20
C ILE A 68 -12.70 3.13 -0.59
N THR A 69 -13.31 3.28 -1.76
CA THR A 69 -14.23 2.29 -2.31
C THR A 69 -13.49 1.08 -2.88
N PRO A 70 -14.15 -0.08 -3.07
CA PRO A 70 -13.55 -1.23 -3.75
C PRO A 70 -13.00 -0.89 -5.15
N ALA A 71 -13.66 0.00 -5.88
CA ALA A 71 -13.20 0.47 -7.19
C ALA A 71 -11.88 1.26 -7.09
N LYS A 72 -11.75 2.14 -6.09
CA LYS A 72 -10.48 2.85 -5.83
C LYS A 72 -9.38 1.88 -5.42
N ALA A 73 -9.69 0.94 -4.52
CA ALA A 73 -8.74 -0.09 -4.11
C ALA A 73 -8.22 -0.89 -5.32
N ALA A 74 -9.12 -1.37 -6.19
CA ALA A 74 -8.73 -2.05 -7.43
C ALA A 74 -7.84 -1.16 -8.32
N GLY A 75 -8.14 0.14 -8.42
CA GLY A 75 -7.30 1.12 -9.10
C GLY A 75 -5.89 1.22 -8.52
N TYR A 76 -5.74 1.22 -7.19
CA TYR A 76 -4.43 1.24 -6.52
C TYR A 76 -3.62 -0.02 -6.78
N PHE A 77 -4.25 -1.20 -6.71
CA PHE A 77 -3.59 -2.46 -7.03
C PHE A 77 -3.17 -2.55 -8.51
N ARG A 78 -4.00 -2.04 -9.43
CA ARG A 78 -3.62 -1.94 -10.85
C ARG A 78 -2.45 -0.98 -11.06
N ALA A 79 -2.46 0.18 -10.39
CA ALA A 79 -1.37 1.16 -10.47
C ALA A 79 -0.03 0.64 -9.91
N SER A 80 -0.08 -0.34 -9.00
CA SER A 80 1.09 -1.03 -8.45
C SER A 80 1.39 -2.38 -9.11
N GLU A 81 0.81 -2.65 -10.30
CA GLU A 81 1.10 -3.83 -11.14
C GLU A 81 0.68 -5.20 -10.53
N TYR A 82 -0.25 -5.22 -9.57
CA TYR A 82 -0.78 -6.46 -9.00
C TYR A 82 -1.99 -7.02 -9.75
N ILE A 83 -2.70 -6.17 -10.49
CA ILE A 83 -3.89 -6.53 -11.27
C ILE A 83 -3.71 -5.97 -12.68
N VAL A 84 -3.89 -6.82 -13.69
CA VAL A 84 -3.94 -6.43 -15.11
C VAL A 84 -5.41 -6.22 -15.49
#